data_AF-A0A1W9HCQ5-F1
#
_entry.id   AF-A0A1W9HCQ5-F1
#
_cell.length_a   1.000
_cell.length_b   1.000
_cell.length_c   1.000
_cell.angle_alpha   90.00
_cell.angle_beta   90.00
_cell.angle_gamma   90.00
#
_symmetry.space_group_name_H-M   'P 1'
#
loop_
_entity.id
_entity.type
_entity.pdbx_description
1 polymer ?
#
loop_
_entity_poly.entity_id
_entity_poly.type
_entity_poly.pdbx_seq_one_letter_code
_entity_poly.pdbx_strand_id
1 'polypeptide(L)'
;MKQALAVLTVSIGLLAAVGCAPKLVTYPSSEIQSIGPPPQKQVDSPEFTAAAVSLWGAMDAILQFNQTEIRPVVDRLHAAAEKMDHDAFDALVVDGLGKSDRMFLLVLDGEGALNRFRSTNATVRDPQVMNRGELVALSAQAFLKQARLGVTQGRRVLEDGYAYNRSWHEKNLSHLNDKNEASFNNGAKRFHEQEKVIRETRDALAQALRDLLA
;
A
#
# COMPACT_ATOMS: atom_id res chain seq x y z
N MET A 1 38.55 -42.72 13.13
CA MET A 1 37.98 -42.44 11.80
C MET A 1 36.45 -42.37 11.74
N LYS A 2 35.68 -43.12 12.55
CA LYS A 2 34.20 -43.12 12.46
C LYS A 2 33.50 -41.84 12.95
N GLN A 3 34.10 -41.07 13.86
CA GLN A 3 33.52 -39.82 14.38
C GLN A 3 33.66 -38.62 13.42
N ALA A 4 34.76 -38.55 12.66
CA ALA A 4 34.97 -37.48 11.66
C ALA A 4 33.98 -37.57 10.49
N LEU A 5 33.55 -38.78 10.13
CA LEU A 5 32.57 -39.01 9.06
C LEU A 5 31.15 -38.57 9.48
N ALA A 6 30.79 -38.75 10.76
CA ALA A 6 29.50 -38.33 11.31
C ALA A 6 29.39 -36.81 11.47
N VAL A 7 30.49 -36.14 11.82
CA VAL A 7 30.53 -34.66 11.85
C VAL A 7 30.40 -34.11 10.44
N LEU A 8 31.07 -34.71 9.44
CA LEU A 8 30.94 -34.27 8.05
C LEU A 8 29.51 -34.41 7.50
N THR A 9 28.81 -35.52 7.78
CA THR A 9 27.44 -35.72 7.30
C THR A 9 26.42 -34.84 8.02
N VAL A 10 26.60 -34.55 9.31
CA VAL A 10 25.76 -33.58 10.03
C VAL A 10 26.02 -32.16 9.54
N SER A 11 27.28 -31.78 9.28
CA SER A 11 27.61 -30.46 8.74
C SER A 11 27.15 -30.26 7.29
N ILE A 12 27.25 -31.28 6.43
CA ILE A 12 26.75 -31.23 5.04
C ILE A 12 25.21 -31.29 5.02
N GLY A 13 24.59 -32.05 5.92
CA GLY A 13 23.13 -32.06 6.12
C GLY A 13 22.61 -30.70 6.60
N LEU A 14 23.32 -30.04 7.53
CA LEU A 14 23.01 -28.67 7.92
C LEU A 14 23.23 -27.69 6.76
N LEU A 15 24.34 -27.78 6.02
CA LEU A 15 24.62 -26.91 4.88
C LEU A 15 23.64 -27.10 3.71
N ALA A 16 23.17 -28.34 3.47
CA ALA A 16 22.12 -28.64 2.49
C ALA A 16 20.73 -28.19 2.98
N ALA A 17 20.46 -28.20 4.28
CA ALA A 17 19.26 -27.61 4.87
C ALA A 17 19.30 -26.07 4.87
N VAL A 18 20.48 -25.46 4.98
CA VAL A 18 20.69 -24.00 4.79
C VAL A 18 20.61 -23.61 3.31
N GLY A 19 20.85 -24.55 2.39
CA GLY A 19 20.79 -24.37 0.93
C GLY A 19 19.39 -24.35 0.31
N CYS A 20 18.35 -24.65 1.08
CA CYS A 20 16.95 -24.57 0.64
C CYS A 20 16.17 -23.62 1.53
N ALA A 21 16.65 -22.38 1.69
CA ALA A 21 15.82 -21.33 2.27
C ALA A 21 14.57 -21.19 1.40
N PRO A 22 13.37 -21.37 1.96
CA PRO A 22 12.17 -21.37 1.16
C PRO A 22 11.87 -19.94 0.68
N LYS A 23 11.22 -19.84 -0.48
CA LYS A 23 11.26 -18.65 -1.34
C LYS A 23 10.16 -17.67 -0.93
N LEU A 24 10.55 -16.42 -0.70
CA LEU A 24 9.59 -15.33 -0.57
C LEU A 24 8.79 -15.19 -1.87
N VAL A 25 7.49 -15.46 -1.82
CA VAL A 25 6.57 -15.24 -2.92
C VAL A 25 6.04 -13.82 -2.77
N THR A 26 6.37 -13.00 -3.75
CA THR A 26 5.85 -11.65 -3.90
C THR A 26 4.85 -11.66 -5.05
N TYR A 27 3.77 -10.89 -4.91
CA TYR A 27 2.77 -10.74 -5.96
C TYR A 27 3.12 -9.51 -6.78
N PRO A 28 3.08 -9.59 -8.13
CA PRO A 28 3.31 -8.41 -8.96
C PRO A 28 2.26 -7.35 -8.65
N SER A 29 2.65 -6.07 -8.74
CA SER A 29 1.71 -4.98 -8.50
C SER A 29 0.60 -4.99 -9.55
N SER A 30 -0.61 -4.62 -9.14
CA SER A 30 -1.74 -4.52 -10.07
C SER A 30 -1.69 -3.20 -10.86
N GLU A 31 -1.97 -3.22 -12.18
CA GLU A 31 -1.90 -2.01 -13.03
C GLU A 31 -2.94 -0.94 -12.72
N ILE A 32 -2.63 0.05 -11.87
CA ILE A 32 -3.58 1.12 -11.56
C ILE A 32 -3.58 2.15 -12.71
N GLN A 33 -4.54 2.05 -13.63
CA GLN A 33 -4.73 3.04 -14.70
C GLN A 33 -4.91 4.44 -14.12
N SER A 34 -4.27 5.45 -14.71
CA SER A 34 -4.46 6.85 -14.29
C SER A 34 -5.90 7.30 -14.56
N ILE A 35 -6.55 7.88 -13.56
CA ILE A 35 -7.83 8.57 -13.74
C ILE A 35 -7.52 10.04 -13.67
N GLY A 36 -7.59 10.72 -14.82
CA GLY A 36 -7.41 12.17 -14.88
C GLY A 36 -8.44 12.90 -14.01
N PRO A 37 -8.16 14.17 -13.65
CA PRO A 37 -9.00 14.94 -12.75
C PRO A 37 -10.45 15.05 -13.23
N PRO A 38 -11.43 15.10 -12.31
CA PRO A 38 -12.81 15.38 -12.66
C PRO A 38 -12.87 16.77 -13.33
N PRO A 39 -13.78 16.98 -14.30
CA PRO A 39 -14.01 18.31 -14.87
C PRO A 39 -14.37 19.28 -13.75
N GLN A 40 -13.73 20.45 -13.75
CA GLN A 40 -14.03 21.50 -12.79
C GLN A 40 -15.12 22.40 -13.35
N LYS A 41 -16.37 22.27 -12.88
CA LYS A 41 -17.31 23.40 -12.89
C LYS A 41 -17.39 24.00 -11.50
N GLN A 42 -17.53 25.33 -11.44
CA GLN A 42 -17.91 26.02 -10.21
C GLN A 42 -19.33 25.60 -9.82
N VAL A 43 -19.48 25.12 -8.59
CA VAL A 43 -20.78 24.90 -7.96
C VAL A 43 -21.09 26.11 -7.07
N ASP A 44 -22.37 26.42 -6.86
CA ASP A 44 -23.00 27.64 -6.34
C ASP A 44 -22.42 28.36 -5.08
N SER A 45 -21.36 27.86 -4.45
CA SER A 45 -20.61 28.55 -3.40
C SER A 45 -19.08 28.44 -3.61
N PRO A 46 -18.33 29.57 -3.59
CA PRO A 46 -16.87 29.55 -3.69
C PRO A 46 -16.19 28.71 -2.60
N GLU A 47 -16.72 28.73 -1.37
CA GLU A 47 -16.17 27.97 -0.23
C GLU A 47 -16.39 26.46 -0.40
N PHE A 48 -17.59 26.07 -0.84
CA PHE A 48 -17.90 24.68 -1.13
C PHE A 48 -17.05 24.15 -2.29
N THR A 49 -16.93 24.93 -3.36
CA THR A 49 -16.08 24.58 -4.52
C THR A 49 -14.61 24.45 -4.10
N ALA A 50 -14.09 25.38 -3.28
CA ALA A 50 -12.72 25.30 -2.78
C ALA A 50 -12.49 24.05 -1.91
N ALA A 51 -13.46 23.69 -1.06
CA ALA A 51 -13.36 22.48 -0.25
C ALA A 51 -13.44 21.20 -1.09
N ALA A 52 -14.28 21.15 -2.12
CA ALA A 52 -14.36 20.03 -3.06
C ALA A 52 -13.05 19.87 -3.85
N VAL A 53 -12.47 20.97 -4.34
CA VAL A 53 -11.17 20.99 -5.04
C VAL A 53 -10.04 20.55 -4.10
N SER A 54 -10.02 21.02 -2.85
CA SER A 54 -9.04 20.58 -1.84
C SER A 54 -9.16 19.10 -1.53
N LEU A 55 -10.40 18.57 -1.42
CA LEU A 55 -10.63 17.15 -1.22
C LEU A 55 -10.09 16.36 -2.40
N TRP A 56 -10.45 16.73 -3.64
CA TRP A 56 -9.91 16.09 -4.83
C TRP A 56 -8.38 16.08 -4.84
N GLY A 57 -7.74 17.24 -4.64
CA GLY A 57 -6.28 17.35 -4.66
C GLY A 57 -5.58 16.45 -3.64
N ALA A 58 -6.16 16.30 -2.44
CA ALA A 58 -5.61 15.40 -1.43
C ALA A 58 -5.76 13.92 -1.83
N MET A 59 -6.89 13.53 -2.42
CA MET A 59 -7.09 12.14 -2.89
C MET A 59 -6.18 11.82 -4.07
N ASP A 60 -6.07 12.76 -5.02
CA ASP A 60 -5.20 12.63 -6.19
C ASP A 60 -3.73 12.51 -5.77
N ALA A 61 -3.28 13.28 -4.78
CA ALA A 61 -1.92 13.16 -4.24
C ALA A 61 -1.62 11.76 -3.67
N ILE A 62 -2.57 11.13 -2.95
CA ILE A 62 -2.43 9.75 -2.45
C ILE A 62 -2.27 8.78 -3.63
N LEU A 63 -3.08 8.94 -4.67
CA LEU A 63 -3.08 8.06 -5.84
C LEU A 63 -1.80 8.20 -6.67
N GLN A 64 -1.41 9.43 -6.95
CA GLN A 64 -0.17 9.73 -7.66
C GLN A 64 1.03 9.20 -6.89
N PHE A 65 1.09 9.42 -5.58
CA PHE A 65 2.17 8.88 -4.75
C PHE A 65 2.19 7.35 -4.77
N ASN A 66 1.03 6.70 -4.67
CA ASN A 66 0.97 5.24 -4.77
C ASN A 66 1.50 4.73 -6.13
N GLN A 67 1.14 5.41 -7.23
CA GLN A 67 1.55 5.03 -8.59
C GLN A 67 3.03 5.31 -8.88
N THR A 68 3.55 6.44 -8.42
CA THR A 68 4.88 6.95 -8.81
C THR A 68 5.97 6.59 -7.82
N GLU A 69 5.65 6.38 -6.55
CA GLU A 69 6.63 6.15 -5.48
C GLU A 69 6.53 4.75 -4.88
N ILE A 70 5.33 4.31 -4.49
CA ILE A 70 5.13 3.01 -3.82
C ILE A 70 5.26 1.85 -4.81
N ARG A 71 4.55 1.94 -5.93
CA ARG A 71 4.46 0.84 -6.90
C ARG A 71 5.81 0.42 -7.48
N PRO A 72 6.74 1.34 -7.84
CA PRO A 72 8.08 0.95 -8.26
C PRO A 72 8.86 0.19 -7.19
N VAL A 73 8.63 0.46 -5.90
CA VAL A 73 9.26 -0.32 -4.82
C VAL A 73 8.71 -1.73 -4.79
N VAL A 74 7.39 -1.90 -4.90
CA VAL A 74 6.74 -3.22 -4.93
C VAL A 74 7.22 -4.05 -6.12
N ASP A 75 7.28 -3.47 -7.32
CA ASP A 75 7.76 -4.14 -8.53
C ASP A 75 9.22 -4.58 -8.41
N ARG A 76 10.06 -3.72 -7.82
CA ARG A 76 11.48 -4.04 -7.59
C ARG A 76 11.66 -5.08 -6.49
N LEU A 77 10.84 -5.06 -5.43
CA LEU A 77 10.83 -6.10 -4.40
C LEU A 77 10.42 -7.45 -4.99
N HIS A 78 9.45 -7.43 -5.91
CA HIS A 78 9.05 -8.64 -6.63
C HIS A 78 10.20 -9.22 -7.45
N ALA A 79 10.84 -8.39 -8.27
CA ALA A 79 12.00 -8.81 -9.07
C ALA A 79 13.18 -9.29 -8.21
N ALA A 80 13.43 -8.66 -7.05
CA ALA A 80 14.48 -9.06 -6.12
C ALA A 80 14.18 -10.44 -5.50
N ALA A 81 12.93 -10.66 -5.07
CA ALA A 81 12.50 -11.95 -4.52
C ALA A 81 12.59 -13.09 -5.54
N GLU A 82 12.16 -12.87 -6.79
CA GLU A 82 12.26 -13.87 -7.86
C GLU A 82 13.72 -14.28 -8.15
N LYS A 83 14.64 -13.31 -8.08
CA LYS A 83 16.07 -13.51 -8.31
C LYS A 83 16.83 -13.97 -7.07
N MET A 84 16.18 -14.06 -5.91
CA MET A 84 16.84 -14.26 -4.61
C MET A 84 17.94 -13.22 -4.32
N ASP A 85 17.73 -11.99 -4.77
CA ASP A 85 18.65 -10.88 -4.55
C ASP A 85 18.38 -10.25 -3.18
N HIS A 86 18.94 -10.87 -2.14
CA HIS A 86 18.73 -10.49 -0.74
C HIS A 86 19.24 -9.07 -0.42
N ASP A 87 20.35 -8.64 -1.01
CA ASP A 87 20.90 -7.29 -0.80
C ASP A 87 20.00 -6.22 -1.42
N ALA A 88 19.51 -6.44 -2.65
CA ALA A 88 18.56 -5.54 -3.28
C ALA A 88 17.23 -5.48 -2.52
N PHE A 89 16.76 -6.64 -2.02
CA PHE A 89 15.54 -6.73 -1.22
C PHE A 89 15.64 -5.87 0.05
N ASP A 90 16.74 -5.97 0.81
CA ASP A 90 16.95 -5.18 2.03
C ASP A 90 16.95 -3.66 1.77
N ALA A 91 17.66 -3.22 0.72
CA ALA A 91 17.71 -1.80 0.34
C ALA A 91 16.31 -1.27 -0.04
N LEU A 92 15.53 -2.08 -0.76
CA LEU A 92 14.16 -1.73 -1.16
C LEU A 92 13.19 -1.69 0.00
N VAL A 93 13.37 -2.53 1.03
CA VAL A 93 12.52 -2.48 2.22
C VAL A 93 12.70 -1.14 2.95
N VAL A 94 13.94 -0.70 3.17
CA VAL A 94 14.20 0.59 3.85
C VAL A 94 13.56 1.75 3.10
N ASP A 95 13.72 1.77 1.77
CA ASP A 95 13.09 2.76 0.89
C ASP A 95 11.55 2.70 0.96
N GLY A 96 10.99 1.49 0.93
CA GLY A 96 9.55 1.24 1.06
C GLY A 96 8.97 1.73 2.39
N LEU A 97 9.68 1.55 3.51
CA LEU A 97 9.24 2.00 4.83
C LEU A 97 9.17 3.52 4.89
N GLY A 98 10.21 4.21 4.39
CA GLY A 98 10.22 5.68 4.33
C GLY A 98 9.10 6.25 3.44
N LYS A 99 8.80 5.58 2.32
CA LYS A 99 7.67 5.95 1.47
C LYS A 99 6.31 5.62 2.11
N SER A 100 6.21 4.54 2.88
CA SER A 100 5.00 4.19 3.65
C SER A 100 4.64 5.28 4.66
N ASP A 101 5.63 5.83 5.37
CA ASP A 101 5.43 6.96 6.29
C ASP A 101 4.90 8.21 5.56
N ARG A 102 5.47 8.52 4.39
CA ARG A 102 4.97 9.64 3.55
C ARG A 102 3.55 9.41 3.06
N MET A 103 3.22 8.20 2.62
CA MET A 103 1.86 7.85 2.21
C MET A 103 0.88 7.97 3.38
N PHE A 104 1.28 7.59 4.60
CA PHE A 104 0.47 7.80 5.79
C PHE A 104 0.14 9.27 6.03
N LEU A 105 1.13 10.17 5.88
CA LEU A 105 0.90 11.61 6.00
C LEU A 105 -0.09 12.14 4.96
N LEU A 106 0.01 11.68 3.70
CA LEU A 106 -0.96 12.03 2.65
C LEU A 106 -2.38 11.56 2.99
N VAL A 107 -2.52 10.38 3.60
CA VAL A 107 -3.82 9.89 4.10
C VAL A 107 -4.37 10.80 5.19
N LEU A 108 -3.55 11.26 6.13
CA LEU A 108 -3.97 12.21 7.17
C LEU A 108 -4.39 13.57 6.58
N ASP A 109 -3.65 14.08 5.59
CA ASP A 109 -4.02 15.30 4.87
C ASP A 109 -5.38 15.14 4.15
N GLY A 110 -5.61 13.96 3.58
CA GLY A 110 -6.89 13.57 2.99
C GLY A 110 -8.05 13.54 4.00
N GLU A 111 -7.83 12.97 5.19
CA GLU A 111 -8.80 12.99 6.29
C GLU A 111 -9.12 14.43 6.73
N GLY A 112 -8.10 15.29 6.79
CA GLY A 112 -8.27 16.73 7.06
C GLY A 112 -9.11 17.43 5.99
N ALA A 113 -8.86 17.15 4.70
CA ALA A 113 -9.64 17.71 3.60
C ALA A 113 -11.10 17.24 3.61
N LEU A 114 -11.34 15.96 3.94
CA LEU A 114 -12.69 15.41 4.09
C LEU A 114 -13.48 16.12 5.20
N ASN A 115 -12.84 16.36 6.36
CA ASN A 115 -13.50 17.06 7.46
C ASN A 115 -13.88 18.50 7.08
N ARG A 116 -13.00 19.22 6.36
CA ARG A 116 -13.33 20.55 5.83
C ARG A 116 -14.50 20.49 4.85
N PHE A 117 -14.46 19.55 3.91
CA PHE A 117 -15.52 19.36 2.92
C PHE A 117 -16.88 19.06 3.57
N ARG A 118 -16.95 18.15 4.55
CA ARG A 118 -18.17 17.88 5.32
C ARG A 118 -18.70 19.12 6.03
N SER A 119 -17.82 19.90 6.64
CA SER A 119 -18.17 21.14 7.33
C SER A 119 -18.80 22.15 6.37
N THR A 120 -18.22 22.32 5.18
CA THR A 120 -18.77 23.21 4.14
C THR A 120 -20.04 22.65 3.48
N ASN A 121 -20.17 21.32 3.35
CA ASN A 121 -21.36 20.69 2.80
C ASN A 121 -22.58 20.92 3.71
N ALA A 122 -22.37 20.90 5.03
CA ALA A 122 -23.43 21.15 6.02
C ALA A 122 -24.02 22.58 5.95
N THR A 123 -23.32 23.53 5.33
CA THR A 123 -23.80 24.91 5.15
C THR A 123 -24.49 25.15 3.80
N VAL A 124 -24.52 24.14 2.92
CA VAL A 124 -25.18 24.23 1.61
C VAL A 124 -26.69 24.31 1.79
N ARG A 125 -27.31 25.31 1.16
CA ARG A 125 -28.77 25.53 1.27
C ARG A 125 -29.59 24.62 0.37
N ASP A 126 -29.06 24.26 -0.79
CA ASP A 126 -29.75 23.37 -1.73
C ASP A 126 -29.67 21.91 -1.23
N PRO A 127 -30.80 21.27 -0.88
CA PRO A 127 -30.81 19.89 -0.41
C PRO A 127 -30.26 18.89 -1.44
N GLN A 128 -30.42 19.14 -2.75
CA GLN A 128 -29.88 18.26 -3.78
C GLN A 128 -28.36 18.31 -3.82
N VAL A 129 -27.78 19.52 -3.74
CA VAL A 129 -26.32 19.71 -3.68
C VAL A 129 -25.76 19.12 -2.39
N MET A 130 -26.41 19.38 -1.25
CA MET A 130 -26.02 18.81 0.04
C MET A 130 -26.00 17.28 0.03
N ASN A 131 -27.03 16.63 -0.54
CA ASN A 131 -27.11 15.18 -0.63
C ASN A 131 -26.03 14.60 -1.56
N ARG A 132 -25.75 15.25 -2.70
CA ARG A 132 -24.63 14.85 -3.58
C ARG A 132 -23.28 15.01 -2.88
N GLY A 133 -23.11 16.10 -2.13
CA GLY A 133 -21.93 16.31 -1.31
C GLY A 133 -21.74 15.22 -0.25
N GLU A 134 -22.82 14.74 0.39
CA GLU A 134 -22.71 13.64 1.35
C GLU A 134 -22.28 12.33 0.68
N LEU A 135 -22.79 12.03 -0.52
CA LEU A 135 -22.33 10.87 -1.30
C LEU A 135 -20.83 10.97 -1.63
N VAL A 136 -20.34 12.15 -1.99
CA VAL A 136 -18.90 12.39 -2.19
C VAL A 136 -18.13 12.16 -0.89
N ALA A 137 -18.63 12.67 0.24
CA ALA A 137 -17.97 12.50 1.53
C ALA A 137 -17.89 11.02 1.96
N LEU A 138 -18.94 10.24 1.70
CA LEU A 138 -18.96 8.80 1.97
C LEU A 138 -17.97 8.04 1.08
N SER A 139 -17.92 8.35 -0.21
CA SER A 139 -16.94 7.77 -1.15
C SER A 139 -15.50 8.11 -0.75
N ALA A 140 -15.24 9.36 -0.35
CA ALA A 140 -13.92 9.79 0.11
C ALA A 140 -13.53 9.11 1.43
N GLN A 141 -14.46 8.96 2.36
CA GLN A 141 -14.24 8.22 3.60
C GLN A 141 -13.91 6.74 3.33
N ALA A 142 -14.63 6.10 2.40
CA ALA A 142 -14.36 4.72 2.01
C ALA A 142 -12.96 4.59 1.41
N PHE A 143 -12.59 5.46 0.46
CA PHE A 143 -11.26 5.49 -0.13
C PHE A 143 -10.16 5.67 0.91
N LEU A 144 -10.27 6.68 1.80
CA LEU A 144 -9.26 6.96 2.83
C LEU A 144 -9.09 5.78 3.80
N LYS A 145 -10.19 5.12 4.16
CA LYS A 145 -10.14 3.90 4.97
C LYS A 145 -9.34 2.81 4.24
N GLN A 146 -9.60 2.57 2.96
CA GLN A 146 -8.86 1.57 2.19
C GLN A 146 -7.38 1.95 2.02
N ALA A 147 -7.08 3.22 1.76
CA ALA A 147 -5.72 3.71 1.66
C ALA A 147 -4.95 3.51 2.98
N ARG A 148 -5.57 3.81 4.12
CA ARG A 148 -4.98 3.58 5.45
C ARG A 148 -4.71 2.10 5.72
N LEU A 149 -5.65 1.22 5.34
CA LEU A 149 -5.45 -0.23 5.43
C LEU A 149 -4.30 -0.67 4.52
N GLY A 150 -4.23 -0.16 3.29
CA GLY A 150 -3.13 -0.41 2.35
C GLY A 150 -1.78 -0.02 2.92
N VAL A 151 -1.64 1.20 3.47
CA VAL A 151 -0.41 1.66 4.13
C VAL A 151 0.00 0.71 5.26
N THR A 152 -0.95 0.34 6.13
CA THR A 152 -0.68 -0.53 7.29
C THR A 152 -0.25 -1.93 6.85
N GLN A 153 -0.94 -2.51 5.86
CA GLN A 153 -0.61 -3.84 5.34
C GLN A 153 0.72 -3.83 4.58
N GLY A 154 0.95 -2.83 3.74
CA GLY A 154 2.20 -2.66 3.00
C GLY A 154 3.39 -2.54 3.94
N ARG A 155 3.26 -1.71 4.98
CA ARG A 155 4.29 -1.59 6.03
C ARG A 155 4.59 -2.93 6.68
N ARG A 156 3.56 -3.69 7.07
CA ARG A 156 3.75 -5.00 7.69
C ARG A 156 4.46 -6.00 6.76
N VAL A 157 4.13 -6.02 5.48
CA VAL A 157 4.82 -6.86 4.48
C VAL A 157 6.30 -6.49 4.40
N LEU A 158 6.62 -5.20 4.39
CA LEU A 158 8.00 -4.71 4.40
C LEU A 158 8.73 -5.15 5.68
N GLU A 159 8.14 -4.95 6.85
CA GLU A 159 8.73 -5.32 8.15
C GLU A 159 8.94 -6.84 8.28
N ASP A 160 7.93 -7.64 7.94
CA ASP A 160 8.01 -9.11 7.96
C ASP A 160 9.06 -9.61 6.96
N GLY A 161 9.13 -8.98 5.77
CA GLY A 161 10.11 -9.29 4.73
C GLY A 161 11.54 -9.00 5.18
N TYR A 162 11.76 -7.83 5.78
CA TYR A 162 13.06 -7.46 6.34
C TYR A 162 13.50 -8.41 7.45
N ALA A 163 12.61 -8.76 8.38
CA ALA A 163 12.92 -9.69 9.46
C ALA A 163 13.33 -11.07 8.92
N TYR A 164 12.62 -11.58 7.90
CA TYR A 164 12.95 -12.84 7.27
C TYR A 164 14.29 -12.77 6.53
N ASN A 165 14.51 -11.72 5.73
CA ASN A 165 15.73 -11.55 4.93
C ASN A 165 16.97 -11.36 5.82
N ARG A 166 16.85 -10.58 6.89
CA ARG A 166 17.92 -10.43 7.88
C ARG A 166 18.27 -11.75 8.58
N SER A 167 17.26 -12.57 8.89
CA SER A 167 17.48 -13.90 9.47
C SER A 167 18.28 -14.80 8.54
N TRP A 168 18.20 -14.59 7.22
CA TRP A 168 19.03 -15.26 6.24
C TRP A 168 20.50 -14.82 6.33
N HIS A 169 20.76 -13.51 6.32
CA HIS A 169 22.12 -12.97 6.46
C HIS A 169 22.79 -13.40 7.78
N GLU A 170 22.04 -13.40 8.87
CA GLU A 170 22.51 -13.80 10.20
C GLU A 170 22.58 -15.33 10.39
N LYS A 171 22.15 -16.12 9.40
CA LYS A 171 22.04 -17.59 9.47
C LYS A 171 21.24 -18.07 10.69
N ASN A 172 20.22 -17.31 11.06
CA ASN A 172 19.42 -17.56 12.24
C ASN A 172 18.30 -18.56 11.92
N LEU A 173 18.63 -19.85 11.98
CA LEU A 173 17.75 -20.97 11.59
C LEU A 173 16.43 -21.01 12.37
N SER A 174 16.34 -20.43 13.58
CA SER A 174 15.07 -20.39 14.32
C SER A 174 14.03 -19.47 13.67
N HIS A 175 14.46 -18.52 12.83
CA HIS A 175 13.60 -17.58 12.12
C HIS A 175 13.42 -17.91 10.64
N LEU A 176 14.28 -18.75 10.07
CA LEU A 176 14.14 -19.31 8.72
C LEU A 176 13.26 -20.57 8.76
N ASN A 177 11.96 -20.37 8.95
CA ASN A 177 10.98 -21.46 9.04
C ASN A 177 9.72 -21.18 8.22
N ASP A 178 8.98 -22.24 7.88
CA ASP A 178 7.76 -22.20 7.07
C ASP A 178 6.69 -21.26 7.62
N LYS A 179 6.65 -21.05 8.95
CA LYS A 179 5.67 -20.17 9.58
C LYS A 179 5.95 -18.69 9.25
N ASN A 180 7.21 -18.27 9.29
CA ASN A 180 7.58 -16.90 8.98
C ASN A 180 7.46 -16.61 7.48
N GLU A 181 7.87 -17.57 6.64
CA GLU A 181 7.66 -17.49 5.20
C GLU A 181 6.16 -17.41 4.86
N ALA A 182 5.32 -18.27 5.45
CA ALA A 182 3.88 -18.22 5.25
C ALA A 182 3.27 -16.91 5.76
N SER A 183 3.79 -16.33 6.84
CA SER A 183 3.35 -15.02 7.33
C SER A 183 3.59 -13.93 6.29
N PHE A 184 4.81 -13.86 5.74
CA PHE A 184 5.16 -12.90 4.69
C PHE A 184 4.30 -13.12 3.44
N ASN A 185 4.24 -14.35 2.92
CA ASN A 185 3.53 -14.67 1.68
C ASN A 185 2.03 -14.37 1.81
N ASN A 186 1.41 -14.67 2.96
CA ASN A 186 0.02 -14.32 3.23
C ASN A 186 -0.19 -12.80 3.37
N GLY A 187 0.76 -12.09 3.97
CA GLY A 187 0.76 -10.64 4.04
C GLY A 187 0.82 -10.00 2.65
N ALA A 188 1.76 -10.45 1.81
CA ALA A 188 1.94 -9.97 0.44
C ALA A 188 0.68 -10.21 -0.40
N LYS A 189 0.03 -11.38 -0.24
CA LYS A 189 -1.24 -11.68 -0.91
C LYS A 189 -2.34 -10.72 -0.51
N ARG A 190 -2.52 -10.48 0.80
CA ARG A 190 -3.54 -9.56 1.31
C ARG A 190 -3.29 -8.12 0.84
N PHE A 191 -2.03 -7.69 0.84
CA PHE A 191 -1.66 -6.38 0.34
C PHE A 191 -2.04 -6.23 -1.14
N HIS A 192 -1.73 -7.23 -1.97
CA HIS A 192 -2.13 -7.25 -3.38
C HIS A 192 -3.66 -7.20 -3.57
N GLU A 193 -4.41 -7.98 -2.80
CA GLU A 193 -5.88 -7.95 -2.81
C GLU A 193 -6.41 -6.56 -2.38
N GLN A 194 -5.77 -5.91 -1.42
CA GLN A 194 -6.12 -4.58 -0.94
C GLN A 194 -5.86 -3.48 -1.97
N GLU A 195 -4.81 -3.59 -2.80
CA GLU A 195 -4.57 -2.66 -3.91
C GLU A 195 -5.75 -2.62 -4.89
N LYS A 196 -6.39 -3.79 -5.13
CA LYS A 196 -7.58 -3.87 -5.97
C LYS A 196 -8.76 -3.09 -5.36
N VAL A 197 -8.98 -3.23 -4.05
CA VAL A 197 -10.07 -2.53 -3.35
C VAL A 197 -9.82 -1.01 -3.33
N ILE A 198 -8.57 -0.57 -3.16
CA ILE A 198 -8.20 0.85 -3.24
C ILE A 198 -8.54 1.42 -4.62
N ARG A 199 -8.30 0.66 -5.68
CA ARG A 199 -8.66 1.06 -7.04
C ARG A 199 -10.18 1.19 -7.23
N GLU A 200 -10.95 0.20 -6.82
CA GLU A 200 -12.41 0.22 -6.96
C GLU A 200 -13.03 1.42 -6.21
N THR A 201 -12.54 1.69 -4.99
CA THR A 201 -13.01 2.83 -4.18
C THR A 201 -12.58 4.19 -4.75
N ARG A 202 -11.40 4.27 -5.35
CA ARG A 202 -10.97 5.44 -6.13
C ARG A 202 -11.91 5.71 -7.30
N ASP A 203 -12.24 4.70 -8.09
CA ASP A 203 -13.05 4.87 -9.31
C ASP A 203 -14.44 5.39 -8.94
N ALA A 204 -15.02 4.86 -7.86
CA ALA A 204 -16.28 5.34 -7.29
C ALA A 204 -16.18 6.80 -6.80
N LEU A 205 -15.08 7.18 -6.15
CA LEU A 205 -14.84 8.55 -5.69
C LEU A 205 -14.69 9.52 -6.86
N ALA A 206 -13.91 9.14 -7.89
CA ALA A 206 -13.74 9.94 -9.09
C ALA A 206 -15.09 10.18 -9.78
N GLN A 207 -15.93 9.14 -9.89
CA GLN A 207 -17.27 9.29 -10.44
C GLN A 207 -18.16 10.21 -9.60
N ALA A 208 -18.20 10.03 -8.27
CA ALA A 208 -18.99 10.86 -7.37
C ALA A 208 -18.59 12.35 -7.44
N LEU A 209 -17.29 12.64 -7.56
CA LEU A 209 -16.79 14.00 -7.73
C LEU A 209 -17.15 14.59 -9.09
N ARG A 210 -17.13 13.80 -10.16
CA ARG A 210 -17.62 14.25 -11.47
C ARG A 210 -19.10 14.60 -11.41
N ASP A 211 -19.92 13.77 -10.77
CA ASP A 211 -21.37 14.00 -10.66
C ASP A 211 -21.72 15.22 -9.78
N LEU A 212 -20.85 15.55 -8.81
CA LEU A 212 -20.99 16.76 -8.00
C LEU A 212 -20.62 18.04 -8.78
N LEU A 213 -19.63 17.94 -9.68
CA LEU A 213 -19.07 19.06 -10.44
C LEU A 213 -19.60 19.13 -11.89
N ALA A 214 -20.63 18.35 -12.26
CA ALA A 214 -21.24 18.32 -13.59
C ALA A 214 -22.49 19.20 -13.67
#